data_AF-A0A967WS17-F1
#
_entry.id   AF-A0A967WS17-F1
#
_cell.length_a   1.000
_cell.length_b   1.000
_cell.length_c   1.000
_cell.angle_alpha   90.00
_cell.angle_beta   90.00
_cell.angle_gamma   90.00
#
_symmetry.space_group_name_H-M   'P 1'
#
loop_
_entity.id
_entity.type
_entity.pdbx_description
1 polymer ?
#
loop_
_entity_poly.entity_id
_entity_poly.type
_entity_poly.pdbx_seq_one_letter_code
_entity_poly.pdbx_strand_id
1 'polypeptide(L)'
;KAFTFVFEDDDWVVKVLIGIGILVAGVVLFWLIIPAILAALLLSGYSLEITRRVIRGDAEVLPAWDDWGQLLIDGLQVVIIGIVYA
;
A
#
# COMPACT_ATOMS: atom_id res chain seq x y z
N LYS A 1 -42.03 5.92 3.75
CA LYS A 1 -41.01 5.31 4.65
C LYS A 1 -39.65 5.09 3.98
N ALA A 2 -39.58 4.71 2.69
CA ALA A 2 -38.29 4.39 2.03
C ALA A 2 -37.21 5.51 2.04
N PHE A 3 -37.58 6.79 2.10
CA PHE A 3 -36.63 7.91 2.10
C PHE A 3 -36.54 8.68 3.41
N THR A 4 -37.51 8.48 4.32
CA THR A 4 -37.58 9.18 5.61
C THR A 4 -37.09 8.35 6.79
N PHE A 5 -36.90 7.04 6.63
CA PHE A 5 -36.51 6.13 7.71
C PHE A 5 -35.23 6.55 8.44
N VAL A 6 -34.29 7.18 7.74
CA VAL A 6 -33.04 7.67 8.34
C VAL A 6 -33.33 8.72 9.40
N PHE A 7 -34.28 9.62 9.15
CA PHE A 7 -34.65 10.70 10.06
C PHE A 7 -35.61 10.27 11.18
N GLU A 8 -36.09 9.03 11.15
CA GLU A 8 -36.94 8.46 12.21
C GLU A 8 -36.08 7.96 13.40
N ASP A 9 -34.75 7.97 13.29
CA ASP A 9 -33.79 7.55 14.32
C ASP A 9 -33.34 8.74 15.18
N ASP A 10 -33.39 8.64 16.51
CA ASP A 10 -33.06 9.75 17.43
C ASP A 10 -31.62 10.28 17.23
N ASP A 11 -30.69 9.41 16.82
CA ASP A 11 -29.27 9.73 16.63
C ASP A 11 -28.88 9.83 15.15
N TRP A 12 -29.85 10.05 14.26
CA TRP A 12 -29.63 10.03 12.81
C TRP A 12 -28.50 10.96 12.35
N VAL A 13 -28.39 12.15 12.96
CA VAL A 13 -27.36 13.15 12.63
C VAL A 13 -25.97 12.58 12.87
N VAL A 14 -25.74 11.95 14.02
CA VAL A 14 -24.44 11.36 14.39
C VAL A 14 -24.08 10.26 13.40
N LYS A 15 -25.02 9.37 13.09
CA LYS A 15 -24.82 8.25 12.15
C LYS A 15 -24.50 8.73 10.73
N VAL A 16 -25.23 9.76 10.26
CA VAL A 16 -24.99 10.37 8.95
C VAL A 16 -23.62 11.05 8.89
N LEU A 17 -23.24 11.80 9.93
CA LEU A 17 -21.94 12.48 9.98
C LEU A 17 -20.77 11.49 10.01
N ILE A 18 -20.88 10.37 10.73
CA ILE A 18 -19.87 9.30 10.70
C ILE A 18 -19.77 8.71 9.29
N GLY A 19 -20.90 8.40 8.66
CA GLY A 19 -20.92 7.89 7.29
C GLY A 19 -20.26 8.84 6.29
N ILE A 20 -20.58 10.13 6.36
CA ILE A 20 -19.95 11.17 5.54
C ILE A 20 -18.44 11.26 5.86
N GLY A 21 -18.06 11.22 7.13
CA GLY A 21 -16.66 11.25 7.55
C GLY A 21 -15.86 10.09 6.96
N ILE A 22 -16.40 8.87 6.99
CA ILE A 22 -15.78 7.69 6.36
C ILE A 22 -15.65 7.88 4.84
N LEU A 23 -16.71 8.38 4.19
CA LEU A 23 -16.72 8.62 2.74
C LEU A 23 -15.67 9.67 2.34
N VAL A 24 -15.63 10.80 3.04
CA VAL A 24 -14.67 11.88 2.79
C VAL A 24 -13.25 11.40 3.07
N ALA A 25 -13.01 10.68 4.16
CA ALA A 25 -11.71 10.09 4.43
C ALA A 25 -11.29 9.12 3.30
N GLY A 26 -12.20 8.26 2.84
CA GLY A 26 -11.93 7.38 1.70
C GLY A 26 -11.56 8.15 0.43
N VAL A 27 -12.32 9.19 0.08
CA VAL A 27 -12.07 10.04 -1.11
C VAL A 27 -10.82 10.90 -0.96
N VAL A 28 -10.46 11.34 0.24
CA VAL A 28 -9.25 12.15 0.45
C VAL A 28 -8.01 11.28 0.55
N LEU A 29 -8.12 10.03 1.02
CA LEU A 29 -6.97 9.15 1.22
C LEU A 29 -6.75 8.16 0.07
N PHE A 30 -7.66 8.02 -0.89
CA PHE A 30 -7.51 7.02 -1.97
C PHE A 30 -6.20 7.17 -2.74
N TRP A 31 -5.73 8.39 -2.93
CA TRP A 31 -4.51 8.67 -3.69
C TRP A 31 -3.25 8.17 -2.99
N LEU A 32 -3.31 7.81 -1.70
CA LEU A 32 -2.19 7.22 -0.95
C LEU A 32 -1.99 5.73 -1.26
N ILE A 33 -2.99 5.05 -1.82
CA ILE A 33 -2.91 3.62 -2.11
C ILE A 33 -1.81 3.33 -3.13
N ILE A 34 -1.77 4.08 -4.24
CA ILE A 34 -0.79 3.86 -5.32
C ILE A 34 0.63 4.13 -4.82
N PRO A 35 0.95 5.29 -4.19
CA PRO A 35 2.27 5.53 -3.59
C PRO A 35 2.67 4.49 -2.55
N ALA A 36 1.73 4.04 -1.71
CA ALA A 36 2.01 3.01 -0.70
C ALA A 36 2.40 1.67 -1.34
N ILE A 37 1.69 1.25 -2.39
CA ILE A 37 2.03 0.04 -3.15
C ILE A 37 3.41 0.18 -3.80
N LEU A 38 3.68 1.32 -4.48
CA LEU A 38 4.97 1.55 -5.12
C LEU A 38 6.13 1.56 -4.11
N ALA A 39 5.93 2.19 -2.94
CA ALA A 39 6.91 2.18 -1.86
C ALA A 39 7.17 0.76 -1.33
N ALA A 40 6.11 -0.04 -1.14
CA ALA A 40 6.24 -1.43 -0.70
C ALA A 40 7.03 -2.27 -1.72
N LEU A 41 6.74 -2.12 -3.02
CA LEU A 41 7.47 -2.80 -4.08
C LEU A 41 8.95 -2.38 -4.10
N LEU A 42 9.24 -1.07 -4.05
CA LEU A 42 10.61 -0.56 -4.02
C LEU A 42 11.41 -1.12 -2.84
N LEU A 43 10.83 -1.11 -1.64
CA LEU A 43 11.49 -1.63 -0.43
C LEU A 43 11.70 -3.14 -0.53
N SER A 44 10.77 -3.88 -1.13
CA SER A 44 10.92 -5.31 -1.38
C SER A 44 12.01 -5.63 -2.40
N GLY A 45 12.14 -4.85 -3.47
CA GLY A 45 13.23 -5.02 -4.42
C GLY A 45 14.59 -4.66 -3.81
N TYR A 46 14.62 -3.60 -3.00
CA TYR A 46 15.82 -3.16 -2.29
C TYR A 46 16.32 -4.24 -1.33
N SER A 47 15.42 -4.88 -0.57
CA SER A 47 15.78 -5.98 0.32
C SER A 47 16.26 -7.22 -0.45
N LEU A 48 15.69 -7.49 -1.62
CA LEU A 48 16.17 -8.57 -2.49
C LEU A 48 17.59 -8.30 -3.00
N GLU A 49 17.89 -7.09 -3.42
CA GLU A 49 19.24 -6.74 -3.89
C GLU A 49 20.28 -6.78 -2.75
N ILE A 50 19.91 -6.32 -1.54
CA ILE A 50 20.74 -6.54 -0.34
C ILE A 50 21.04 -8.04 -0.17
N THR A 51 19.99 -8.88 -0.24
CA THR A 51 20.13 -10.33 -0.07
C THR A 51 21.09 -10.92 -1.11
N ARG A 52 20.97 -10.51 -2.38
CA ARG A 52 21.89 -10.93 -3.45
C ARG A 52 23.33 -10.50 -3.17
N ARG A 53 23.55 -9.24 -2.75
CA ARG A 53 24.89 -8.71 -2.41
C ARG A 53 25.53 -9.44 -1.24
N VAL A 54 24.76 -9.75 -0.20
CA VAL A 54 25.21 -10.58 0.93
C VAL A 54 25.62 -11.97 0.46
N ILE A 55 24.81 -12.61 -0.39
CA ILE A 55 25.12 -13.93 -0.95
C ILE A 55 26.39 -13.90 -1.81
N ARG A 56 26.61 -12.82 -2.58
CA ARG A 56 27.82 -12.62 -3.38
C ARG A 56 29.07 -12.30 -2.57
N GLY A 57 28.91 -11.89 -1.30
CA GLY A 57 30.01 -11.41 -0.47
C GLY A 57 30.53 -10.04 -0.91
N ASP A 58 29.66 -9.20 -1.49
CA ASP A 58 30.02 -7.86 -1.94
C ASP A 58 30.45 -6.99 -0.74
N ALA A 59 31.55 -6.24 -0.91
CA ALA A 59 32.06 -5.37 0.17
C ALA A 59 31.08 -4.24 0.54
N GLU A 60 30.28 -3.78 -0.43
CA GLU A 60 29.26 -2.75 -0.24
C GLU A 60 27.85 -3.35 -0.39
N VAL A 61 27.26 -3.66 0.76
CA VAL A 61 26.00 -4.41 0.83
C VAL A 61 24.77 -3.54 0.56
N LEU A 62 24.80 -2.26 0.89
CA LEU A 62 23.66 -1.36 0.71
C LEU A 62 23.60 -0.86 -0.75
N PRO A 63 22.51 -1.12 -1.49
CA PRO A 63 22.34 -0.60 -2.84
C PRO A 63 22.20 0.93 -2.86
N ALA A 64 22.67 1.54 -3.95
CA ALA A 64 22.36 2.92 -4.27
C ALA A 64 20.90 3.04 -4.75
N TRP A 65 20.34 4.26 -4.68
CA TRP A 65 19.01 4.59 -5.19
C TRP A 65 19.08 5.17 -6.60
N ASP A 66 19.72 4.44 -7.51
CA ASP A 66 19.96 4.83 -8.90
C ASP A 66 19.06 4.06 -9.88
N ASP A 67 18.84 2.77 -9.67
CA ASP A 67 18.01 1.91 -10.53
C ASP A 67 16.63 1.60 -9.93
N TRP A 68 15.79 2.64 -9.82
CA TRP A 68 14.42 2.52 -9.30
C TRP A 68 13.55 1.55 -10.11
N GLY A 69 13.80 1.44 -11.42
CA GLY A 69 13.05 0.55 -12.30
C GLY A 69 13.32 -0.91 -11.99
N GLN A 70 14.59 -1.28 -11.85
CA GLN A 70 14.99 -2.64 -11.48
C GLN A 70 14.45 -3.01 -10.09
N LEU A 71 14.55 -2.11 -9.10
CA LEU A 71 14.02 -2.34 -7.75
C LEU A 71 12.50 -2.58 -7.75
N LEU A 72 11.74 -1.84 -8.56
CA LEU A 72 10.29 -2.07 -8.70
C LEU A 72 9.97 -3.45 -9.30
N ILE A 73 10.70 -3.85 -10.36
CA ILE A 73 10.51 -5.15 -11.02
C ILE A 73 10.87 -6.29 -10.06
N ASP A 74 12.00 -6.18 -9.37
CA ASP A 74 12.44 -7.16 -8.38
C ASP A 74 11.43 -7.28 -7.23
N GLY A 75 10.93 -6.16 -6.71
CA GLY A 75 9.88 -6.15 -5.70
C GLY A 75 8.59 -6.81 -6.15
N LEU A 76 8.17 -6.56 -7.40
CA LEU A 76 7.01 -7.21 -7.99
C LEU A 76 7.21 -8.73 -8.12
N GLN A 77 8.40 -9.18 -8.52
CA GLN A 77 8.73 -10.61 -8.55
C GLN A 77 8.63 -11.26 -7.17
N VAL A 78 9.16 -10.60 -6.13
CA VAL A 78 9.04 -11.10 -4.74
C VAL A 78 7.58 -11.26 -4.33
N VAL A 79 6.74 -10.26 -4.62
CA VAL A 79 5.30 -10.33 -4.32
C VAL A 79 4.63 -11.48 -5.07
N ILE A 80 4.90 -11.64 -6.37
CA ILE A 80 4.33 -12.73 -7.18
C ILE A 80 4.75 -14.09 -6.63
N ILE A 81 6.04 -14.28 -6.32
CA ILE A 81 6.55 -15.52 -5.73
C ILE A 81 5.85 -15.76 -4.38
N GLY A 82 5.75 -14.74 -3.54
CA GLY A 82 5.05 -14.83 -2.25
C GLY A 82 3.59 -15.26 -2.40
N ILE A 83 2.88 -14.78 -3.43
CA ILE A 83 1.49 -15.19 -3.72
C ILE A 83 1.42 -16.63 -4.23
N VAL A 84 2.35 -17.04 -5.10
CA VAL A 84 2.35 -18.40 -5.70
C VAL A 84 2.67 -19.48 -4.67
N TYR A 85 3.50 -19.17 -3.68
CA TYR A 85 3.95 -20.12 -2.63
C TYR A 85 3.24 -19.92 -1.28
N ALA A 86 2.23 -19.04 -1.19
CA ALA A 86 1.37 -18.90 -0.01
C ALA A 86 0.38 -20.06 0.11
#